data_AF-K0TFS8-F1
#
_entry.id   AF-K0TFS8-F1
#
_cell.length_a   1.000
_cell.length_b   1.000
_cell.length_c   1.000
_cell.angle_alpha   90.00
_cell.angle_beta   90.00
_cell.angle_gamma   90.00
#
_symmetry.space_group_name_H-M   'P 1'
#
loop_
_entity.id
_entity.type
_entity.pdbx_description
1 polymer ?
#
loop_
_entity_poly.entity_id
_entity_poly.type
_entity_poly.pdbx_seq_one_letter_code
_entity_poly.pdbx_strand_id
1 'polypeptide(L)'
;MYKLTNGQVPIIGVGGVGSGRDAYEKLKAGASLVQIYSMMVYEGPGVVSRIRHELASLLAENGYKNVDDVVGADNEEIYWKRREERVRRRMQEATPNEKQIIEM
;
A
#
# COMPACT_ATOMS: atom_id res chain seq x y z
N MET A 1 -13.86 -6.52 4.43
CA MET A 1 -12.83 -7.35 5.07
C MET A 1 -11.86 -6.54 5.93
N TYR A 2 -11.15 -5.54 5.38
CA TYR A 2 -10.15 -4.75 6.13
C TYR A 2 -10.67 -4.16 7.45
N LYS A 3 -11.88 -3.57 7.43
CA LYS A 3 -12.55 -3.08 8.66
C LYS A 3 -12.83 -4.19 9.67
N LEU A 4 -13.30 -5.35 9.20
CA LEU A 4 -13.65 -6.49 10.06
C LEU A 4 -12.44 -7.10 10.75
N THR A 5 -11.24 -6.96 10.16
CA THR A 5 -9.99 -7.45 10.73
C THR A 5 -9.20 -6.35 11.43
N ASN A 6 -9.75 -5.14 11.54
CA ASN A 6 -9.07 -3.95 12.04
C ASN A 6 -7.67 -3.76 11.39
N GLY A 7 -7.55 -4.09 10.09
CA GLY A 7 -6.30 -4.03 9.34
C GLY A 7 -5.19 -4.99 9.81
N GLN A 8 -5.47 -5.95 10.71
CA GLN A 8 -4.46 -6.85 11.28
C GLN A 8 -4.12 -8.04 10.37
N VAL A 9 -5.06 -8.47 9.53
CA VAL A 9 -4.87 -9.58 8.59
C VAL A 9 -4.46 -9.02 7.23
N PRO A 10 -3.31 -9.41 6.65
CA PRO A 10 -2.93 -9.03 5.30
C PRO A 10 -3.96 -9.50 4.27
N ILE A 11 -4.27 -8.63 3.30
CA ILE A 11 -5.27 -8.90 2.26
C ILE A 11 -4.59 -8.88 0.90
N ILE A 12 -4.86 -9.88 0.06
CA ILE A 12 -4.48 -9.88 -1.35
C ILE A 12 -5.70 -9.46 -2.16
N GLY A 13 -5.62 -8.32 -2.83
CA GLY A 13 -6.66 -7.79 -3.70
C GLY A 13 -6.64 -8.48 -5.06
N VAL A 14 -7.74 -9.13 -5.44
CA VAL A 14 -7.89 -9.84 -6.71
C VAL A 14 -9.08 -9.29 -7.52
N GLY A 15 -9.13 -9.63 -8.81
CA GLY A 15 -10.24 -9.33 -9.72
C GLY A 15 -10.20 -7.91 -10.30
N GLY A 16 -10.15 -7.79 -11.62
CA GLY A 16 -10.22 -6.50 -12.33
C GLY A 16 -9.02 -5.57 -12.07
N VAL A 17 -7.79 -6.07 -12.15
CA VAL A 17 -6.58 -5.25 -12.06
C VAL A 17 -5.94 -5.14 -13.45
N GLY A 18 -6.24 -4.05 -14.16
CA GLY A 18 -5.70 -3.76 -15.49
C GLY A 18 -4.93 -2.45 -15.59
N SER A 19 -4.89 -1.66 -14.52
CA SER A 19 -4.15 -0.40 -14.45
C SER A 19 -3.52 -0.19 -13.08
N GLY A 20 -2.56 0.73 -13.00
CA GLY A 20 -2.02 1.23 -11.74
C GLY A 20 -3.10 1.85 -10.87
N ARG A 21 -4.15 2.46 -11.47
CA ARG A 21 -5.30 2.98 -10.73
C ARG A 21 -6.10 1.87 -10.06
N ASP A 22 -6.37 0.76 -10.75
CA ASP A 22 -7.09 -0.38 -10.16
C ASP A 22 -6.31 -0.96 -8.97
N ALA A 23 -4.98 -1.07 -9.11
CA ALA A 23 -4.11 -1.51 -8.03
C ALA A 23 -4.15 -0.52 -6.86
N TYR A 24 -4.04 0.78 -7.13
CA TYR A 24 -4.09 1.85 -6.14
C TYR A 24 -5.40 1.83 -5.34
N GLU A 25 -6.55 1.70 -5.99
CA GLU A 25 -7.84 1.61 -5.31
C GLU A 25 -7.94 0.38 -4.40
N LYS A 26 -7.42 -0.78 -4.83
CA LYS A 26 -7.39 -1.97 -3.96
C LYS A 26 -6.50 -1.75 -2.74
N LEU A 27 -5.35 -1.09 -2.90
CA LEU A 27 -4.47 -0.75 -1.78
C LEU A 27 -5.17 0.21 -0.81
N LYS A 28 -5.77 1.29 -1.30
CA LYS A 28 -6.54 2.25 -0.49
C LYS A 28 -7.69 1.59 0.28
N ALA A 29 -8.37 0.63 -0.33
CA ALA A 29 -9.44 -0.14 0.30
C ALA A 29 -8.93 -1.10 1.40
N GLY A 30 -7.62 -1.41 1.44
CA GLY A 30 -6.99 -2.20 2.49
C GLY A 30 -6.21 -3.44 2.03
N ALA A 31 -6.06 -3.67 0.72
CA ALA A 31 -5.16 -4.72 0.23
C ALA A 31 -3.70 -4.36 0.52
N SER A 32 -2.90 -5.35 0.88
CA SER A 32 -1.44 -5.22 1.03
C SER A 32 -0.69 -5.66 -0.24
N LEU A 33 -1.34 -6.47 -1.06
CA LEU A 33 -0.82 -7.00 -2.33
C LEU A 33 -1.96 -7.03 -3.35
N VAL A 34 -1.63 -7.03 -4.64
CA VAL A 34 -2.59 -7.23 -5.73
C VAL A 34 -2.17 -8.37 -6.64
N GLN A 35 -3.15 -9.11 -7.14
CA GLN A 35 -2.92 -10.18 -8.12
C GLN A 35 -3.49 -9.79 -9.48
N ILE A 36 -2.70 -10.06 -10.52
CA ILE A 36 -3.06 -9.85 -11.91
C ILE A 36 -3.14 -11.23 -12.56
N TYR A 37 -4.24 -11.54 -13.24
CA TYR A 37 -4.38 -12.79 -14.01
C TYR A 37 -4.91 -12.49 -15.41
N SER A 38 -6.20 -12.17 -15.56
CA SER A 38 -6.84 -12.04 -16.88
C SER A 38 -6.11 -11.06 -17.80
N MET A 39 -5.57 -9.97 -17.25
CA MET A 39 -4.84 -8.97 -18.03
C MET A 39 -3.49 -9.48 -18.53
N MET A 40 -2.83 -10.42 -17.85
CA MET A 40 -1.64 -11.07 -18.41
C MET A 40 -1.99 -11.96 -19.60
N VAL A 41 -3.21 -12.53 -19.64
CA VAL A 41 -3.69 -13.31 -20.78
C VAL A 41 -4.06 -12.41 -21.95
N TYR A 42 -4.72 -11.27 -21.70
CA TYR A 42 -5.19 -10.38 -22.77
C TYR A 42 -4.12 -9.42 -23.30
N GLU A 43 -3.27 -8.86 -22.45
CA GLU A 43 -2.27 -7.84 -22.82
C GLU A 43 -0.83 -8.37 -22.80
N GLY A 44 -0.64 -9.63 -22.39
CA GLY A 44 0.68 -10.22 -22.21
C GLY A 44 1.39 -9.77 -20.92
N PRO A 45 2.61 -10.26 -20.67
CA PRO A 45 3.33 -10.03 -19.42
C PRO A 45 3.76 -8.56 -19.21
N GLY A 46 3.83 -7.75 -20.28
CA GLY A 46 4.20 -6.33 -20.21
C GLY A 46 3.27 -5.49 -19.34
N VAL A 47 2.03 -5.94 -19.14
CA VAL A 47 1.03 -5.27 -18.31
C VAL A 47 1.50 -5.05 -16.87
N VAL A 48 2.31 -5.96 -16.32
CA VAL A 48 2.82 -5.85 -14.95
C VAL A 48 3.74 -4.65 -14.80
N SER A 49 4.64 -4.43 -15.78
CA SER A 49 5.55 -3.29 -15.80
C SER A 49 4.79 -1.98 -15.93
N ARG A 50 3.77 -1.94 -16.82
CA ARG A 50 2.91 -0.76 -16.99
C ARG A 50 2.19 -0.39 -15.69
N ILE A 51 1.49 -1.34 -15.08
CA ILE A 51 0.76 -1.15 -13.81
C ILE A 51 1.70 -0.66 -12.72
N ARG A 52 2.91 -1.21 -12.62
CA ARG A 52 3.91 -0.79 -11.63
C ARG A 52 4.28 0.70 -11.80
N HIS A 53 4.56 1.14 -13.02
CA HIS A 53 4.93 2.53 -13.28
C HIS A 53 3.76 3.48 -13.01
N GLU A 54 2.56 3.16 -13.51
CA GLU A 54 1.35 3.94 -13.25
C GLU A 54 1.07 4.06 -11.75
N LEU A 55 1.21 2.97 -10.99
CA LEU A 55 1.05 2.98 -9.54
C LEU A 55 2.10 3.87 -8.86
N ALA A 56 3.37 3.78 -9.28
CA ALA A 56 4.44 4.61 -8.71
C ALA A 56 4.18 6.11 -8.95
N SER A 57 3.72 6.49 -10.15
CA SER A 57 3.31 7.86 -10.45
C SER A 57 2.16 8.32 -9.55
N LEU A 58 1.11 7.51 -9.41
CA LEU A 58 -0.03 7.82 -8.54
C LEU A 58 0.39 8.00 -7.07
N LEU A 59 1.29 7.17 -6.56
CA LEU A 59 1.80 7.32 -5.19
C LEU A 59 2.54 8.65 -5.03
N ALA A 60 3.43 9.00 -5.96
CA ALA A 60 4.18 10.25 -5.91
C ALA A 60 3.27 11.47 -6.02
N GLU A 61 2.32 11.47 -6.96
CA GLU A 61 1.32 12.53 -7.14
C GLU A 61 0.47 12.77 -5.90
N ASN A 62 0.21 11.73 -5.11
CA ASN A 62 -0.59 11.79 -3.88
C ASN A 62 0.26 11.91 -2.61
N GLY A 63 1.57 12.14 -2.72
CA GLY A 63 2.46 12.38 -1.57
C GLY A 63 2.84 11.15 -0.76
N TYR A 64 2.66 9.95 -1.29
CA TYR A 64 3.06 8.69 -0.65
C TYR A 64 4.49 8.30 -1.04
N LYS A 65 5.30 7.88 -0.07
CA LYS A 65 6.70 7.48 -0.31
C LYS A 65 6.81 6.04 -0.80
N ASN A 66 5.91 5.16 -0.35
CA ASN A 66 5.91 3.74 -0.69
C ASN A 66 4.48 3.18 -0.60
N VAL A 67 4.31 1.93 -1.04
CA VAL A 67 3.00 1.24 -1.06
C VAL A 67 2.40 1.05 0.33
N ASP A 68 3.20 0.87 1.38
CA ASP A 68 2.67 0.66 2.74
C ASP A 68 1.97 1.91 3.28
N ASP A 69 2.34 3.09 2.77
CA ASP A 69 1.75 4.36 3.18
C ASP A 69 0.32 4.55 2.63
N VAL A 70 -0.09 3.80 1.60
CA VAL A 70 -1.45 3.92 1.02
C VAL A 70 -2.40 2.81 1.49
N VAL A 71 -1.89 1.71 2.06
CA VAL A 71 -2.72 0.57 2.46
C VAL A 71 -3.77 0.98 3.49
N GLY A 72 -5.04 0.86 3.11
CA GLY A 72 -6.17 1.16 3.97
C GLY A 72 -6.49 2.65 4.13
N ALA A 73 -5.93 3.54 3.30
CA ALA A 73 -6.14 4.99 3.37
C ALA A 73 -7.61 5.44 3.32
N ASP A 74 -8.52 4.62 2.77
CA ASP A 74 -9.98 4.91 2.80
C ASP A 74 -10.65 4.62 4.15
N ASN A 75 -9.90 4.13 5.14
CA ASN A 75 -10.37 3.77 6.46
C ASN A 75 -9.64 4.59 7.53
N GLU A 76 -9.94 5.89 7.62
CA GLU A 76 -9.19 6.90 8.39
C GLU A 76 -8.83 6.46 9.83
N GLU A 77 -9.80 5.99 10.61
CA GLU A 77 -9.58 5.54 12.00
C GLU A 77 -8.53 4.41 12.09
N ILE A 78 -8.71 3.37 11.27
CA ILE A 78 -7.82 2.20 11.25
C ILE A 78 -6.44 2.60 10.70
N TYR A 79 -6.44 3.45 9.67
CA TYR A 79 -5.24 3.92 8.99
C TYR A 79 -4.30 4.66 9.97
N TRP A 80 -4.82 5.65 10.70
CA TRP A 80 -3.99 6.43 11.63
C TRP A 80 -3.50 5.59 12.81
N LYS A 81 -4.39 4.78 13.41
CA LYS A 81 -4.00 3.86 14.48
C LYS A 81 -2.84 2.94 14.07
N ARG A 82 -2.94 2.34 12.88
CA ARG A 82 -1.89 1.45 12.33
C ARG A 82 -0.60 2.20 12.02
N ARG A 83 -0.70 3.45 11.56
CA ARG A 83 0.47 4.27 11.25
C ARG A 83 1.23 4.64 12.53
N GLU A 84 0.54 5.02 13.59
CA GLU A 84 1.13 5.26 14.92
C GLU A 84 1.83 4.01 15.45
N GLU A 85 1.19 2.85 15.37
CA GLU A 85 1.78 1.56 15.76
C GLU A 85 3.09 1.29 14.98
N ARG A 86 3.10 1.54 13.66
CA ARG A 86 4.30 1.36 12.82
C ARG A 86 5.42 2.33 13.19
N VAL A 87 5.10 3.61 13.40
CA VAL A 87 6.08 4.63 13.78
C VAL A 87 6.68 4.29 15.14
N ARG A 88 5.83 3.96 16.12
CA ARG A 88 6.27 3.55 17.46
C ARG A 88 7.17 2.32 17.41
N ARG A 89 6.81 1.30 16.61
CA ARG A 89 7.63 0.11 16.42
C ARG A 89 8.99 0.44 15.81
N ARG A 90 9.02 1.26 14.75
CA ARG A 90 10.28 1.72 14.12
C ARG A 90 11.15 2.51 15.10
N MET A 91 10.57 3.36 15.94
CA MET A 91 11.32 4.11 16.97
C MET A 91 11.94 3.18 18.04
N GLN A 92 11.27 2.08 18.38
CA GLN A 92 11.80 1.09 19.31
C GLN A 92 12.93 0.26 18.70
N GLU A 93 12.81 -0.07 17.42
CA GLU A 93 13.79 -0.87 16.65
C GLU A 93 14.94 -0.03 16.09
N ALA A 94 14.83 1.31 16.07
CA ALA A 94 15.84 2.23 15.56
C ALA A 94 17.13 2.20 16.38
N THR A 95 18.26 2.23 15.68
CA THR A 95 19.57 2.39 16.31
C THR A 95 19.69 3.77 16.97
N PRO A 96 20.60 3.95 17.95
CA PRO A 96 20.78 5.25 18.62
C PRO A 96 21.02 6.43 17.66
N ASN A 97 21.70 6.21 16.53
CA ASN A 97 21.96 7.24 15.51
C ASN A 97 20.71 7.64 14.72
N GLU A 98 19.76 6.72 14.51
CA GLU A 98 18.54 6.99 13.76
C GLU A 98 17.50 7.74 14.60
N LYS A 99 17.54 7.60 15.93
CA LYS A 99 16.65 8.31 16.85
C LYS A 99 16.85 9.83 16.82
N GLN A 100 18.09 10.31 16.68
CA GLN A 100 18.41 11.74 16.60
C GLN A 100 17.84 12.44 15.36
N ILE A 101 17.62 11.72 14.25
CA ILE A 101 17.10 12.29 12.99
C ILE A 101 15.57 12.41 13.00
N ILE A 102 14.89 11.59 13.82
CA ILE A 102 13.42 11.50 13.84
C ILE A 102 12.81 12.47 14.87
N GLU A 103 13.59 12.97 15.83
CA GLU A 103 13.16 13.97 16.83
C GLU A 103 13.26 15.44 16.35
N MET A 104 13.79 15.69 15.15
CA MET A 104 13.87 17.02 14.50
C MET A 104 12.73 17.24 13.51
#